data_AF-A0A5K0XDG2-F1
#
_entry.id   AF-A0A5K0XDG2-F1
#
_cell.length_a   1.000
_cell.length_b   1.000
_cell.length_c   1.000
_cell.angle_alpha   90.00
_cell.angle_beta   90.00
_cell.angle_gamma   90.00
#
_symmetry.space_group_name_H-M   'P 1'
#
loop_
_entity.id
_entity.type
_entity.pdbx_description
1 polymer ?
#
loop_
_entity_poly.entity_id
_entity_poly.type
_entity_poly.pdbx_seq_one_letter_code
_entity_poly.pdbx_strand_id
1 'polypeptide(L)' 'WYLFVVSLMYLHVLVCPKRIVKRFTDLTPEEVSDIWLTAHKVADKLELHYKGTSLTFTIQ' A
#
# COMPACT_ATOMS: atom_id res chain seq x y z
N TRP A 1 -4.78 -3.71 11.24
CA TRP A 1 -3.59 -2.98 10.79
C TRP A 1 -2.43 -3.94 10.79
N TYR A 2 -2.20 -4.63 9.68
CA TYR A 2 -0.96 -5.39 9.45
C TYR A 2 -0.33 -4.79 8.20
N LEU A 3 0.47 -3.74 8.41
CA LEU A 3 1.32 -3.20 7.35
C LEU A 3 2.48 -4.21 7.19
N PHE A 4 2.50 -4.98 6.10
CA PHE A 4 3.62 -5.87 5.81
C PHE A 4 4.66 -5.10 4.98
N VAL A 5 5.70 -4.58 5.63
CA VAL A 5 6.87 -4.03 4.93
C VAL A 5 7.76 -5.20 4.54
N VAL A 6 7.61 -5.70 3.31
CA VAL A 6 8.54 -6.70 2.75
C VAL A 6 9.65 -5.94 2.04
N SER A 7 10.80 -5.82 2.70
CA SER A 7 12.02 -5.25 2.10
C SER A 7 12.71 -6.32 1.25
N LEU A 8 12.47 -6.29 -0.05
CA LEU A 8 13.25 -7.04 -1.05
C LEU A 8 14.10 -6.04 -1.84
N MET A 9 15.31 -5.77 -1.32
CA MET A 9 16.46 -5.12 -1.97
C MET A 9 16.34 -3.68 -2.51
N TYR A 10 15.17 -3.11 -2.72
CA TYR A 10 14.96 -1.67 -2.96
C TYR A 10 13.69 -1.25 -2.21
N LEU A 11 13.54 0.04 -1.93
CA LEU A 11 12.45 0.58 -1.11
C LEU A 11 11.05 0.18 -1.61
N HIS A 12 10.43 -0.85 -1.02
CA HIS A 12 9.08 -1.30 -1.36
C HIS A 12 8.23 -1.55 -0.10
N VAL A 13 6.96 -1.13 -0.14
CA VAL A 13 5.99 -1.35 0.93
C VAL A 13 4.75 -2.00 0.33
N LEU A 14 4.26 -3.07 0.95
CA LEU A 14 3.01 -3.72 0.57
C LEU A 14 1.88 -3.21 1.46
N VAL A 15 0.78 -2.79 0.84
CA VAL A 15 -0.49 -2.51 1.50
C VAL A 15 -1.48 -3.59 1.08
N CYS A 16 -2.03 -4.29 2.06
CA CYS A 16 -2.96 -5.40 1.82
C CYS A 16 -4.25 -5.26 2.65
N PRO A 17 -5.40 -5.68 2.11
CA PRO A 17 -6.66 -5.72 2.87
C PRO A 17 -6.54 -6.69 4.05
N LYS A 18 -7.30 -6.42 5.12
CA LYS A 18 -7.37 -7.33 6.27
C LYS A 18 -8.17 -8.60 5.95
N ARG A 19 -9.23 -8.49 5.16
CA ARG A 19 -10.06 -9.63 4.75
C ARG A 19 -9.35 -10.37 3.62
N ILE A 20 -9.21 -11.68 3.76
CA ILE A 20 -8.59 -12.52 2.75
C ILE A 20 -9.55 -12.68 1.57
N VAL A 21 -9.15 -12.18 0.42
CA VAL A 21 -9.85 -12.35 -0.86
C VAL A 21 -8.88 -12.80 -1.94
N LYS A 22 -9.41 -13.44 -2.99
CA LYS A 22 -8.57 -14.00 -4.06
C LYS A 22 -8.25 -12.97 -5.15
N ARG A 23 -9.15 -12.02 -5.40
CA ARG A 23 -9.00 -11.01 -6.45
C ARG A 23 -9.26 -9.62 -5.89
N PHE A 24 -8.64 -8.61 -6.49
CA PHE A 24 -8.91 -7.21 -6.17
C PHE A 24 -10.39 -6.84 -6.38
N THR A 25 -11.05 -7.45 -7.37
CA THR A 25 -12.48 -7.27 -7.66
C THR A 25 -13.42 -7.84 -6.60
N ASP A 26 -12.92 -8.68 -5.70
CA ASP A 26 -13.72 -9.28 -4.62
C ASP A 26 -13.77 -8.36 -3.37
N LEU A 27 -13.09 -7.21 -3.41
CA LEU A 27 -13.11 -6.19 -2.37
C LEU A 27 -14.37 -5.33 -2.47
N THR A 28 -14.88 -4.87 -1.32
CA THR A 28 -15.95 -3.88 -1.31
C THR A 28 -15.40 -2.48 -1.63
N PRO A 29 -16.24 -1.53 -2.08
CA PRO A 29 -15.82 -0.16 -2.30
C PRO A 29 -15.15 0.49 -1.07
N GLU A 30 -15.62 0.15 0.13
CA GLU A 30 -15.06 0.63 1.39
C GLU A 30 -13.65 0.08 1.63
N GLU A 31 -13.42 -1.20 1.33
CA GLU A 31 -12.09 -1.82 1.47
C GLU A 31 -11.11 -1.27 0.44
N VAL A 32 -11.56 -1.03 -0.80
CA VAL A 32 -10.72 -0.37 -1.83
C VAL A 32 -10.32 1.02 -1.36
N SER A 33 -11.28 1.80 -0.83
CA SER A 33 -11.00 3.13 -0.27
C SER A 33 -10.00 3.07 0.89
N ASP A 34 -10.19 2.13 1.83
CA ASP A 34 -9.29 1.96 2.98
C ASP A 34 -7.84 1.63 2.57
N ILE A 35 -7.66 0.76 1.56
CA ILE A 35 -6.35 0.43 0.99
C ILE A 35 -5.68 1.69 0.43
N TRP A 36 -6.39 2.48 -0.39
CA TRP A 36 -5.81 3.67 -1.02
C TRP A 36 -5.54 4.79 -0.01
N LEU A 37 -6.39 4.96 1.00
CA LEU A 37 -6.14 5.90 2.11
C LEU A 37 -4.91 5.48 2.92
N THR A 38 -4.72 4.19 3.12
CA THR A 38 -3.52 3.65 3.77
C THR A 38 -2.28 3.86 2.91
N ALA A 39 -2.37 3.55 1.61
CA ALA A 39 -1.28 3.77 0.65
C ALA A 39 -0.86 5.25 0.57
N HIS A 40 -1.81 6.18 0.58
CA HIS A 40 -1.55 7.62 0.63
C HIS A 40 -0.80 8.03 1.91
N LYS A 41 -1.20 7.53 3.08
CA LYS A 41 -0.50 7.81 4.35
C LYS A 41 0.92 7.26 4.36
N VAL A 42 1.12 6.06 3.81
CA VAL A 42 2.45 5.46 3.67
C VAL A 42 3.32 6.30 2.73
N ALA A 43 2.76 6.74 1.59
CA ALA A 43 3.45 7.56 0.61
C ALA A 43 4.00 8.86 1.21
N ASP A 44 3.19 9.61 1.96
CA ASP A 44 3.63 10.81 2.68
C ASP A 44 4.85 10.53 3.57
N LYS A 45 4.85 9.40 4.30
CA LYS A 45 5.98 9.02 5.15
C LYS A 45 7.21 8.58 4.36
N LEU A 46 7.03 7.89 3.24
CA LEU A 46 8.12 7.46 2.39
C LEU A 46 8.81 8.66 1.72
N GLU A 47 8.05 9.61 1.18
CA GLU A 47 8.61 10.82 0.57
C GLU A 47 9.41 11.64 1.59
N LEU A 48 8.87 11.86 2.79
CA LEU A 48 9.57 12.58 3.86
C LEU A 48 10.83 11.85 4.34
N HIS A 49 10.77 10.53 4.51
CA HIS A 49 11.90 9.76 5.03
C HIS A 49 13.04 9.62 4.02
N TYR A 50 12.71 9.37 2.76
CA TYR A 50 13.70 9.11 1.70
C TYR A 50 13.99 10.33 0.83
N LYS A 51 13.35 11.48 1.09
CA LYS A 51 13.44 12.70 0.27
C LYS A 51 13.11 12.43 -1.21
N GLY A 52 12.17 11.50 -1.44
CA GLY A 52 11.72 11.14 -2.78
C GLY A 52 10.77 12.19 -3.34
N THR A 53 10.82 12.41 -4.65
CA THR A 53 9.91 13.33 -5.37
C THR A 53 8.85 12.61 -6.20
N SER A 54 8.88 11.27 -6.19
CA SER A 54 7.97 10.43 -6.96
C SER A 54 7.83 9.07 -6.31
N LEU A 55 6.65 8.47 -6.45
CA LEU A 55 6.34 7.11 -6.02
C LEU A 55 5.59 6.38 -7.15
N THR A 56 5.72 5.06 -7.18
CA THR A 56 4.97 4.20 -8.10
C THR A 56 4.15 3.22 -7.28
N PHE A 57 2.84 3.18 -7.55
CA PHE A 57 1.94 2.17 -7.01
C PHE A 57 1.71 1.10 -8.07
N THR A 58 1.82 -0.17 -7.67
CA THR A 58 1.56 -1.31 -8.53
C THR A 58 0.59 -2.26 -7.84
N ILE A 59 -0.40 -2.72 -8.59
CA ILE A 59 -1.28 -3.82 -8.18
C ILE A 59 -0.78 -5.07 -8.88
N GLN A 60 -0.53 -6.13 -8.13
CA GLN A 60 -0.11 -7.44 -8.63
C GLN A 60 -1.29 -8.39 -8.74
#